data_AF-A0A8W8ML88-F1
#
_entry.id   AF-A0A8W8ML88-F1
#
_cell.length_a   1.000
_cell.length_b   1.000
_cell.length_c   1.000
_cell.angle_alpha   90.00
_cell.angle_beta   90.00
_cell.angle_gamma   90.00
#
_symmetry.space_group_name_H-M   'P 1'
#
loop_
_entity.id
_entity.type
_entity.pdbx_description
1 polymer ?
#
loop_
_entity_poly.entity_id
_entity_poly.type
_entity_poly.pdbx_seq_one_letter_code
_entity_poly.pdbx_strand_id
1 'polypeptide(L)'
;MDCSRYYITICLVILSTWTSSMSEYAFQVFSVKHCPSSKESWGMASSRLGCNSTHGYHCVPNKHLTSLIEFCYPRGTTLLFQKGNCLELAADGILNHVPCNKTFEFGCPDKFYLSNEIYKYPSCLAINTTLKCFYADFNCIYSKSMINQTCERSLFCGNKNSLNSSNVTAILMAVIFGIISLMLAVLLLVFIKKRKAATKGKKGLKDLENGESNPLQELNSEQSEMSTEPSEERNDVVLPPQHISQPQNSDQLRTSIVADNLGMNPAHYAANAGQYHILNLMLEQCCDLFAEDEKNNENIVHLACMGGSLEVCRFVKANKNLEKLLHAKNGGGWNSIQCATKNGHLDIVKFLLENGVDVKNKSKKIGKNCLHTACEFGKYKICEYIISKAPNLITDTDSNGQHAGHYAAKNGHTDILQLLINTNKNALQKASDDKINILHVACENAHYDMVVKIAKVFPLMVKEITEKGWNAALFITDKADAEEERTKILKHLIDHGLDVYNVSKSGKTVLVNARNNNLKDIEQYLSEHFPKLIGTKRSISY
;
A
#
# COMPACT_ATOMS: atom_id res chain seq x y z
N MET A 1 3.46 25.83 36.42
CA MET A 1 1.97 25.81 36.44
C MET A 1 1.53 27.00 35.60
N ASP A 2 0.86 26.87 34.45
CA ASP A 2 0.19 25.70 33.87
C ASP A 2 0.48 25.54 32.36
N CYS A 3 1.22 24.49 31.97
CA CYS A 3 1.30 24.00 30.58
C CYS A 3 0.77 22.56 30.44
N SER A 4 0.97 21.70 31.45
CA SER A 4 0.46 20.32 31.45
C SER A 4 -1.06 20.24 31.33
N ARG A 5 -1.80 21.18 31.91
CA ARG A 5 -3.28 21.25 31.77
C ARG A 5 -3.73 21.52 30.34
N TYR A 6 -3.01 22.34 29.58
CA TYR A 6 -3.33 22.59 28.18
C TYR A 6 -3.04 21.35 27.32
N TYR A 7 -1.90 20.68 27.55
CA TYR A 7 -1.57 19.43 26.87
C TYR A 7 -2.54 18.30 27.22
N ILE A 8 -2.91 18.12 28.49
CA ILE A 8 -3.89 17.09 28.90
C ILE A 8 -5.27 17.39 28.32
N THR A 9 -5.71 18.65 28.28
CA THR A 9 -6.99 19.01 27.67
C THR A 9 -6.98 18.77 26.15
N ILE A 10 -5.89 19.13 25.46
CA ILE A 10 -5.74 18.86 24.01
C ILE A 10 -5.65 17.35 23.74
N CYS A 11 -4.88 16.58 24.53
CA CYS A 11 -4.82 15.13 24.40
C CYS A 11 -6.15 14.45 24.69
N LEU A 12 -6.94 14.92 25.67
CA LEU A 12 -8.29 14.40 25.93
C LEU A 12 -9.29 14.77 24.82
N VAL A 13 -9.18 15.96 24.21
CA VAL A 13 -9.94 16.32 23.00
C VAL A 13 -9.52 15.47 21.79
N ILE A 14 -8.23 15.21 21.59
CA ILE A 14 -7.75 14.36 20.50
C ILE A 14 -8.15 12.89 20.72
N LEU A 15 -8.04 12.36 21.95
CA LEU A 15 -8.46 10.98 22.27
C LEU A 15 -9.99 10.78 22.22
N SER A 16 -10.79 11.81 22.53
CA SER A 16 -12.24 11.76 22.33
C SER A 16 -12.67 11.95 20.87
N THR A 17 -11.85 12.62 20.03
CA THR A 17 -12.08 12.67 18.57
C THR A 17 -11.56 11.44 17.82
N TRP A 18 -10.65 10.65 18.41
CA TRP A 18 -10.16 9.37 17.86
C TRP A 18 -10.86 8.10 18.40
N THR A 19 -11.95 8.27 19.16
CA THR A 19 -12.95 7.21 19.42
C THR A 19 -14.33 7.57 18.88
N SER A 20 -14.41 8.58 18.01
CA SER A 20 -15.57 8.79 17.14
C SER A 20 -15.58 7.76 16.01
N SER A 21 -16.06 6.55 16.32
CA SER A 21 -16.77 5.76 15.30
C SER A 21 -17.80 6.69 14.66
N MET A 22 -17.76 6.88 13.34
CA MET A 22 -18.60 7.87 12.66
C MET A 22 -20.04 7.37 12.52
N SER A 23 -20.73 7.34 13.66
CA SER A 23 -22.15 6.99 13.82
C SER A 23 -22.52 5.65 13.18
N GLU A 24 -22.43 4.58 13.97
CA GLU A 24 -23.03 3.26 13.70
C GLU A 24 -24.56 3.38 13.64
N TYR A 25 -25.08 3.92 12.53
CA TYR A 25 -26.50 3.90 12.20
C TYR A 25 -26.89 2.48 11.79
N ALA A 26 -27.31 1.68 12.77
CA ALA A 26 -28.07 0.46 12.52
C ALA A 26 -29.54 0.81 12.22
N PHE A 27 -30.08 0.28 11.13
CA PHE A 27 -31.48 0.46 10.74
C PHE A 27 -32.02 -0.80 10.06
N GLN A 28 -33.34 -0.93 9.99
CA GLN A 28 -33.97 -2.08 9.32
C GLN A 28 -33.86 -1.97 7.80
N VAL A 29 -33.55 -3.10 7.17
CA VAL A 29 -33.31 -3.24 5.74
C VAL A 29 -34.19 -4.33 5.15
N PHE A 30 -34.78 -4.05 4.00
CA PHE A 30 -35.66 -4.96 3.29
C PHE A 30 -35.12 -5.22 1.88
N SER A 31 -35.11 -6.47 1.40
CA SER A 31 -34.69 -6.75 0.02
C SER A 31 -35.84 -6.49 -0.97
N VAL A 32 -35.49 -5.93 -2.12
CA VAL A 32 -36.42 -5.60 -3.21
C VAL A 32 -35.89 -6.12 -4.55
N LYS A 33 -36.81 -6.33 -5.51
CA LYS A 33 -36.46 -6.75 -6.87
C LYS A 33 -35.97 -5.58 -7.74
N HIS A 34 -36.47 -4.37 -7.49
CA HIS A 34 -36.15 -3.15 -8.24
C HIS A 34 -36.20 -1.94 -7.29
N CYS A 35 -35.30 -0.96 -7.47
CA CYS A 35 -35.44 0.34 -6.82
C CYS A 35 -36.49 1.21 -7.53
N PRO A 36 -37.13 2.18 -6.84
CA PRO A 36 -38.12 3.06 -7.46
C PRO A 36 -37.51 3.99 -8.52
N SER A 37 -38.19 4.13 -9.65
CA SER A 37 -37.69 4.83 -10.86
C SER A 37 -38.31 6.21 -11.12
N SER A 38 -39.28 6.64 -10.31
CA SER A 38 -39.93 7.96 -10.39
C SER A 38 -40.06 8.59 -9.00
N LYS A 39 -40.33 9.89 -8.94
CA LYS A 39 -40.53 10.61 -7.68
C LYS A 39 -41.75 10.08 -6.90
N GLU A 40 -42.78 9.67 -7.62
CA GLU A 40 -44.05 9.14 -7.10
C GLU A 40 -43.83 7.73 -6.54
N SER A 41 -43.11 6.87 -7.27
CA SER A 41 -42.77 5.53 -6.79
C SER A 41 -41.78 5.56 -5.63
N TRP A 42 -40.85 6.53 -5.61
CA TRP A 42 -39.97 6.81 -4.46
C TRP A 42 -40.77 7.28 -3.25
N GLY A 43 -41.74 8.18 -3.44
CA GLY A 43 -42.66 8.62 -2.39
C GLY A 43 -43.54 7.49 -1.83
N MET A 44 -44.04 6.60 -2.69
CA MET A 44 -44.80 5.42 -2.28
C MET A 44 -43.95 4.40 -1.52
N ALA A 45 -42.72 4.12 -1.97
CA ALA A 45 -41.80 3.21 -1.28
C ALA A 45 -41.36 3.78 0.09
N SER A 46 -41.02 5.09 0.13
CA SER A 46 -40.78 5.83 1.36
C SER A 46 -41.96 5.73 2.33
N SER A 47 -43.19 5.87 1.82
CA SER A 47 -44.41 5.76 2.63
C SER A 47 -44.69 4.36 3.12
N ARG A 48 -44.41 3.33 2.31
CA ARG A 48 -44.54 1.92 2.69
C ARG A 48 -43.59 1.51 3.82
N LEU A 49 -42.40 2.13 3.89
CA LEU A 49 -41.45 1.94 5.00
C LEU A 49 -41.61 2.97 6.14
N GLY A 50 -42.51 3.95 6.00
CA GLY A 50 -42.74 4.98 7.01
C GLY A 50 -41.65 6.08 7.10
N CYS A 51 -40.76 6.19 6.10
CA CYS A 51 -39.70 7.21 6.06
C CYS A 51 -40.26 8.61 5.71
N ASN A 52 -41.23 9.11 6.48
CA ASN A 52 -42.12 10.19 6.04
C ASN A 52 -41.87 11.54 6.71
N SER A 53 -41.56 11.55 8.01
CA SER A 53 -41.36 12.76 8.83
C SER A 53 -39.89 12.93 9.22
N THR A 54 -39.37 12.03 10.05
CA THR A 54 -38.03 12.09 10.65
C THR A 54 -36.95 11.35 9.88
N HIS A 55 -37.32 10.56 8.86
CA HIS A 55 -36.41 9.71 8.09
C HIS A 55 -36.62 9.89 6.58
N GLY A 56 -35.58 9.71 5.76
CA GLY A 56 -35.62 9.62 4.30
C GLY A 56 -35.46 8.16 3.85
N TYR A 57 -35.83 7.88 2.61
CA TYR A 57 -35.76 6.55 2.00
C TYR A 57 -34.56 6.44 1.05
N HIS A 58 -33.92 5.27 1.03
CA HIS A 58 -32.89 4.91 0.03
C HIS A 58 -33.09 3.48 -0.46
N CYS A 59 -32.65 3.20 -1.69
CA CYS A 59 -32.47 1.86 -2.23
C CYS A 59 -31.09 1.73 -2.90
N VAL A 60 -30.39 0.60 -2.72
CA VAL A 60 -29.01 0.30 -3.20
C VAL A 60 -28.79 -1.22 -3.36
N PRO A 61 -27.67 -1.70 -3.93
CA PRO A 61 -27.23 -3.10 -3.81
C PRO A 61 -26.73 -3.46 -2.40
N ASN A 62 -26.80 -4.75 -2.03
CA ASN A 62 -26.12 -5.28 -0.84
C ASN A 62 -24.59 -5.39 -1.05
N LYS A 63 -23.82 -5.61 0.02
CA LYS A 63 -22.35 -5.77 0.01
C LYS A 63 -21.79 -6.85 -0.94
N HIS A 64 -22.60 -7.84 -1.30
CA HIS A 64 -22.20 -8.93 -2.21
C HIS A 64 -22.69 -8.72 -3.65
N LEU A 65 -23.40 -7.62 -3.93
CA LEU A 65 -24.05 -7.31 -5.21
C LEU A 65 -25.04 -8.37 -5.70
N THR A 66 -25.55 -9.21 -4.79
CA THR A 66 -26.46 -10.33 -5.07
C THR A 66 -27.94 -9.95 -5.01
N SER A 67 -28.29 -8.84 -4.36
CA SER A 67 -29.67 -8.35 -4.25
C SER A 67 -29.71 -6.83 -4.07
N LEU A 68 -30.83 -6.21 -4.48
CA LEU A 68 -31.15 -4.83 -4.07
C LEU A 68 -31.82 -4.84 -2.70
N ILE A 69 -31.63 -3.73 -1.98
CA ILE A 69 -32.10 -3.47 -0.62
C ILE A 69 -32.61 -2.04 -0.50
N GLU A 70 -33.58 -1.83 0.38
CA GLU A 70 -34.16 -0.53 0.72
C GLU A 70 -34.25 -0.33 2.24
N PHE A 71 -34.20 0.92 2.69
CA PHE A 71 -34.21 1.29 4.11
C PHE A 71 -34.59 2.75 4.36
N CYS A 72 -34.89 3.06 5.63
CA CYS A 72 -35.02 4.43 6.14
C CYS A 72 -33.73 4.88 6.83
N TYR A 73 -33.33 6.15 6.66
CA TYR A 73 -32.22 6.80 7.38
C TYR A 73 -32.66 8.18 7.91
N PRO A 74 -32.11 8.74 9.01
CA PRO A 74 -32.60 10.02 9.57
C PRO A 74 -32.51 11.23 8.63
N ARG A 75 -33.52 12.12 8.64
CA ARG A 75 -33.49 13.42 7.93
C ARG A 75 -32.81 14.49 8.78
N GLY A 76 -32.20 15.46 8.10
CA GLY A 76 -31.50 16.58 8.73
C GLY A 76 -30.00 16.31 8.95
N THR A 77 -29.61 15.05 9.06
CA THR A 77 -28.20 14.63 9.03
C THR A 77 -27.66 14.68 7.60
N THR A 78 -26.63 15.49 7.35
CA THR A 78 -25.92 15.47 6.07
C THR A 78 -25.05 14.22 5.99
N LEU A 79 -25.43 13.25 5.17
CA LEU A 79 -24.57 12.11 4.84
C LEU A 79 -23.39 12.60 3.98
N LEU A 80 -22.27 12.87 4.64
CA LEU A 80 -21.05 13.44 4.05
C LEU A 80 -20.24 12.37 3.32
N PHE A 81 -20.64 12.06 2.09
CA PHE A 81 -19.94 11.12 1.21
C PHE A 81 -18.55 11.64 0.84
N GLN A 82 -17.50 11.19 1.54
CA GLN A 82 -16.12 11.44 1.14
C GLN A 82 -15.89 10.94 -0.30
N LYS A 83 -15.27 11.79 -1.12
CA LYS A 83 -14.94 11.47 -2.52
C LYS A 83 -14.10 10.18 -2.59
N GLY A 84 -14.49 9.26 -3.47
CA GLY A 84 -13.81 7.98 -3.67
C GLY A 84 -14.27 6.85 -2.74
N ASN A 85 -15.19 7.11 -1.81
CA ASN A 85 -15.83 6.08 -1.01
C ASN A 85 -17.22 5.72 -1.57
N CYS A 86 -17.47 4.41 -1.62
CA CYS A 86 -18.69 3.75 -2.00
C CYS A 86 -19.49 3.41 -0.71
N LEU A 87 -20.80 3.21 -0.83
CA LEU A 87 -21.61 2.67 0.25
C LEU A 87 -21.78 1.15 0.05
N GLU A 88 -21.39 0.36 1.04
CA GLU A 88 -21.84 -1.04 1.18
C GLU A 88 -22.68 -1.15 2.45
N LEU A 89 -23.73 -1.97 2.44
CA LEU A 89 -24.43 -2.33 3.68
C LEU A 89 -23.75 -3.57 4.30
N ALA A 90 -23.35 -3.47 5.57
CA ALA A 90 -22.92 -4.61 6.36
C ALA A 90 -24.08 -5.61 6.60
N ALA A 91 -23.74 -6.83 7.05
CA ALA A 91 -24.70 -7.93 7.21
C ALA A 91 -25.70 -7.73 8.35
N ASP A 92 -25.48 -6.72 9.19
CA ASP A 92 -26.22 -6.34 10.40
C ASP A 92 -27.14 -5.12 10.19
N GLY A 93 -27.14 -4.52 8.99
CA GLY A 93 -27.92 -3.30 8.70
C GLY A 93 -27.17 -1.99 8.94
N ILE A 94 -25.86 -2.01 9.16
CA ILE A 94 -25.03 -0.81 9.25
C ILE A 94 -24.58 -0.34 7.85
N LEU A 95 -24.62 0.98 7.62
CA LEU A 95 -24.13 1.62 6.39
C LEU A 95 -22.61 1.86 6.48
N ASN A 96 -21.81 1.09 5.75
CA ASN A 96 -20.36 1.25 5.71
C ASN A 96 -19.92 2.13 4.54
N HIS A 97 -19.05 3.08 4.82
CA HIS A 97 -18.22 3.72 3.81
C HIS A 97 -17.02 2.81 3.51
N VAL A 98 -16.91 2.33 2.27
CA VAL A 98 -15.75 1.55 1.80
C VAL A 98 -15.05 2.29 0.66
N PRO A 99 -13.71 2.30 0.60
CA PRO A 99 -13.01 2.80 -0.59
C PRO A 99 -13.46 2.03 -1.83
N CYS A 100 -13.66 2.73 -2.96
CA CYS A 100 -14.04 2.09 -4.23
C CYS A 100 -12.84 1.40 -4.91
N ASN A 101 -12.07 0.62 -4.13
CA ASN A 101 -10.89 -0.12 -4.57
C ASN A 101 -11.21 -1.55 -5.07
N LYS A 102 -12.45 -2.03 -4.84
CA LYS A 102 -13.03 -3.18 -5.54
C LYS A 102 -13.58 -2.73 -6.89
N THR A 103 -13.50 -3.59 -7.89
CA THR A 103 -13.86 -3.31 -9.29
C THR A 103 -15.37 -3.12 -9.50
N PHE A 104 -15.87 -1.95 -9.14
CA PHE A 104 -17.05 -1.37 -9.78
C PHE A 104 -16.59 -0.75 -11.11
N GLU A 105 -16.96 -1.37 -12.23
CA GLU A 105 -16.44 -0.98 -13.56
C GLU A 105 -16.94 0.40 -14.03
N PHE A 106 -17.89 0.99 -13.32
CA PHE A 106 -18.36 2.37 -13.49
C PHE A 106 -18.34 3.09 -12.13
N GLY A 107 -17.76 4.29 -12.11
CA GLY A 107 -17.19 4.89 -10.90
C GLY A 107 -18.19 5.49 -9.91
N CYS A 108 -17.74 5.62 -8.66
CA CYS A 108 -18.39 6.47 -7.66
C CYS A 108 -18.17 7.95 -8.04
N PRO A 109 -19.16 8.85 -7.86
CA PRO A 109 -19.07 10.22 -8.39
C PRO A 109 -17.95 11.05 -7.75
N ASP A 110 -17.26 11.81 -8.61
CA ASP A 110 -16.11 12.65 -8.28
C ASP A 110 -16.41 13.85 -7.35
N LYS A 111 -17.67 14.05 -6.96
CA LYS A 111 -18.19 15.17 -6.15
C LYS A 111 -19.37 14.69 -5.30
N PHE A 112 -19.59 15.37 -4.16
CA PHE A 112 -20.77 15.18 -3.32
C PHE A 112 -22.07 15.35 -4.14
N TYR A 113 -23.05 14.49 -3.86
CA TYR A 113 -24.43 14.59 -4.36
C TYR A 113 -25.40 14.40 -3.19
N LEU A 114 -26.60 14.94 -3.31
CA LEU A 114 -27.66 14.72 -2.33
C LEU A 114 -28.48 13.50 -2.75
N SER A 115 -28.71 12.56 -1.83
CA SER A 115 -29.47 11.32 -2.10
C SER A 115 -30.90 11.57 -2.60
N ASN A 116 -31.47 12.73 -2.26
CA ASN A 116 -32.79 13.17 -2.70
C ASN A 116 -32.82 13.86 -4.08
N GLU A 117 -31.77 13.72 -4.91
CA GLU A 117 -31.75 14.24 -6.29
C GLU A 117 -31.62 13.16 -7.38
N ILE A 118 -31.31 11.91 -7.03
CA ILE A 118 -31.16 10.80 -8.00
C ILE A 118 -32.41 10.63 -8.88
N TYR A 119 -33.61 10.73 -8.28
CA TYR A 119 -34.88 10.60 -8.99
C TYR A 119 -35.24 11.81 -9.89
N LYS A 120 -34.48 12.93 -9.86
CA LYS A 120 -34.76 14.11 -10.71
C LYS A 120 -34.40 13.86 -12.18
N TYR A 121 -33.43 12.98 -12.45
CA TYR A 121 -32.90 12.75 -13.80
C TYR A 121 -32.85 11.26 -14.15
N PRO A 122 -33.98 10.53 -14.13
CA PRO A 122 -33.98 9.07 -14.33
C PRO A 122 -33.45 8.63 -15.69
N SER A 123 -33.52 9.49 -16.71
CA SER A 123 -32.89 9.25 -18.03
C SER A 123 -31.36 9.24 -18.02
N CYS A 124 -30.73 9.67 -16.92
CA CYS A 124 -29.28 9.67 -16.72
C CYS A 124 -28.80 8.48 -15.86
N LEU A 125 -29.72 7.56 -15.54
CA LEU A 125 -29.41 6.27 -14.92
C LEU A 125 -29.48 5.20 -16.01
N ALA A 126 -28.44 4.38 -16.13
CA ALA A 126 -28.39 3.28 -17.08
C ALA A 126 -28.08 1.97 -16.35
N ILE A 127 -28.71 0.87 -16.78
CA ILE A 127 -28.40 -0.47 -16.31
C ILE A 127 -27.29 -1.03 -17.20
N ASN A 128 -26.14 -1.35 -16.63
CA ASN A 128 -25.15 -2.15 -17.31
C ASN A 128 -25.67 -3.60 -17.39
N THR A 129 -26.03 -4.05 -18.59
CA THR A 129 -26.64 -5.37 -18.81
C THR A 129 -25.69 -6.55 -18.57
N THR A 130 -24.38 -6.32 -18.67
CA THR A 130 -23.33 -7.33 -18.43
C THR A 130 -23.09 -7.53 -16.93
N LEU A 131 -23.03 -6.42 -16.18
CA LEU A 131 -22.72 -6.40 -14.74
C LEU A 131 -23.98 -6.42 -13.85
N LYS A 132 -25.16 -6.22 -14.43
CA LYS A 132 -26.48 -6.14 -13.76
C LYS A 132 -26.57 -5.08 -12.65
N CYS A 133 -25.77 -4.01 -12.75
CA CYS A 133 -25.78 -2.87 -11.85
C CYS A 133 -26.27 -1.59 -12.55
N PHE A 134 -26.73 -0.61 -11.76
CA PHE A 134 -27.00 0.74 -12.25
C PHE A 134 -25.73 1.58 -12.18
N TYR A 135 -25.51 2.45 -13.18
CA TYR A 135 -24.58 3.57 -13.07
C TYR A 135 -25.30 4.89 -13.39
N ALA A 136 -24.82 5.98 -12.79
CA ALA A 136 -25.34 7.33 -12.99
C ALA A 136 -24.36 8.14 -13.85
N ASP A 137 -24.81 8.61 -15.01
CA ASP A 137 -24.02 9.53 -15.83
C ASP A 137 -24.06 10.93 -15.20
N PHE A 138 -22.99 11.27 -14.49
CA PHE A 138 -22.79 12.56 -13.85
C PHE A 138 -22.80 13.73 -14.86
N ASN A 139 -22.35 13.52 -16.10
CA ASN A 139 -22.35 14.56 -17.14
C ASN A 139 -23.77 14.79 -17.69
N CYS A 140 -24.58 13.73 -17.84
CA CYS A 140 -26.00 13.84 -18.14
C CYS A 140 -26.76 14.56 -17.01
N ILE A 141 -26.50 14.23 -15.74
CA ILE A 141 -27.10 14.91 -14.58
C ILE A 141 -26.71 16.38 -14.54
N TYR A 142 -25.43 16.69 -14.68
CA TYR A 142 -24.91 18.06 -14.63
C TYR A 142 -25.44 18.93 -15.77
N SER A 143 -25.45 18.40 -17.00
CA SER A 143 -25.99 19.12 -18.16
C SER A 143 -27.50 19.36 -18.04
N LYS A 144 -28.31 18.36 -17.62
CA LYS A 144 -29.75 18.58 -17.39
C LYS A 144 -30.05 19.54 -16.23
N SER A 145 -29.21 19.57 -15.20
CA SER A 145 -29.30 20.56 -14.13
C SER A 145 -29.04 21.99 -14.63
N MET A 146 -28.02 22.20 -15.46
CA MET A 146 -27.73 23.49 -16.10
C MET A 146 -28.80 23.90 -17.13
N ILE A 147 -29.40 22.94 -17.83
CA ILE A 147 -30.54 23.18 -18.73
C ILE A 147 -31.76 23.64 -17.93
N ASN A 148 -32.07 23.04 -16.78
CA ASN A 148 -33.17 23.54 -15.93
C ASN A 148 -32.87 24.95 -15.38
N GLN A 149 -31.64 25.24 -14.93
CA GLN A 149 -31.28 26.59 -14.46
C GLN A 149 -31.31 27.68 -15.56
N THR A 150 -31.23 27.29 -16.84
CA THR A 150 -31.44 28.21 -17.98
C THR A 150 -32.90 28.22 -18.45
N CYS A 151 -33.64 27.13 -18.30
CA CYS A 151 -35.07 27.05 -18.62
C CYS A 151 -35.93 27.82 -17.60
N GLU A 152 -35.59 27.77 -16.30
CA GLU A 152 -36.22 28.62 -15.26
C GLU A 152 -35.95 30.12 -15.46
N ARG A 153 -35.00 30.48 -16.33
CA ARG A 153 -34.72 31.85 -16.80
C ARG A 153 -35.32 32.17 -18.19
N SER A 154 -36.15 31.28 -18.76
CA SER A 154 -36.65 31.42 -20.15
C SER A 154 -38.02 32.06 -20.30
N LEU A 155 -38.75 32.33 -19.19
CA LEU A 155 -39.80 33.36 -19.24
C LEU A 155 -39.16 34.75 -19.24
N PHE A 156 -39.65 35.61 -20.12
CA PHE A 156 -39.15 36.96 -20.45
C PHE A 156 -37.84 37.04 -21.25
N CYS A 157 -37.96 36.90 -22.58
CA CYS A 157 -37.17 37.75 -23.47
C CYS A 157 -37.48 39.22 -23.16
N GLY A 158 -36.49 40.01 -22.73
CA GLY A 158 -36.75 41.36 -22.22
C GLY A 158 -35.53 42.26 -22.03
N ASN A 159 -35.00 42.78 -23.15
CA ASN A 159 -34.05 43.89 -23.22
C ASN A 159 -32.61 43.71 -22.70
N LYS A 160 -31.71 44.55 -23.24
CA LYS A 160 -30.31 44.69 -22.83
C LYS A 160 -30.22 45.54 -21.56
N ASN A 161 -29.27 45.23 -20.68
CA ASN A 161 -28.32 46.23 -20.16
C ASN A 161 -27.13 45.56 -19.47
N SER A 162 -25.95 46.16 -19.62
CA SER A 162 -24.71 45.75 -18.96
C SER A 162 -24.61 46.30 -17.54
N LEU A 163 -24.25 45.47 -16.56
CA LEU A 163 -23.68 45.93 -15.29
C LEU A 163 -22.27 45.34 -15.11
N ASN A 164 -21.34 46.18 -14.68
CA ASN A 164 -19.91 45.89 -14.70
C ASN A 164 -19.45 45.06 -13.48
N SER A 165 -18.42 44.25 -13.70
CA SER A 165 -17.75 43.43 -12.67
C SER A 165 -16.96 44.23 -11.62
N SER A 166 -16.93 45.56 -11.72
CA SER A 166 -16.23 46.48 -10.81
C SER A 166 -16.84 46.58 -9.41
N ASN A 167 -18.16 46.39 -9.28
CA ASN A 167 -18.86 46.73 -8.04
C ASN A 167 -18.84 45.58 -7.03
N VAL A 168 -18.89 44.33 -7.50
CA VAL A 168 -18.89 43.13 -6.63
C VAL A 168 -17.53 42.97 -5.94
N THR A 169 -16.43 43.22 -6.66
CA THR A 169 -15.07 43.19 -6.10
C THR A 169 -14.85 44.31 -5.08
N ALA A 170 -15.32 45.53 -5.36
CA ALA A 170 -15.27 46.65 -4.42
C ALA A 170 -16.02 46.34 -3.11
N ILE A 171 -17.22 45.75 -3.19
CA ILE A 171 -18.01 45.36 -2.02
C ILE A 171 -17.30 44.26 -1.20
N LEU A 172 -16.73 43.23 -1.84
CA LEU A 172 -15.96 42.20 -1.13
C LEU A 172 -14.76 42.80 -0.38
N MET A 173 -13.98 43.67 -1.04
CA MET A 173 -12.81 44.29 -0.44
C MET A 173 -13.19 45.22 0.73
N ALA A 174 -14.30 45.96 0.63
CA ALA A 174 -14.81 46.78 1.73
C ALA A 174 -15.21 45.95 2.96
N VAL A 175 -15.86 44.79 2.76
CA VAL A 175 -16.19 43.85 3.84
C VAL A 175 -14.93 43.29 4.51
N ILE A 176 -13.92 42.90 3.72
CA ILE A 176 -12.64 42.38 4.24
C ILE A 176 -11.91 43.44 5.07
N PHE A 177 -11.81 44.69 4.57
CA PHE A 177 -11.22 45.79 5.34
C PHE A 177 -11.98 46.09 6.63
N GLY A 178 -13.32 46.04 6.61
CA GLY A 178 -14.16 46.19 7.81
C GLY A 178 -13.86 45.12 8.87
N ILE A 179 -13.73 43.86 8.48
CA ILE A 179 -13.38 42.75 9.38
C ILE A 179 -11.97 42.94 9.98
N ILE A 180 -10.98 43.33 9.16
CA ILE A 180 -9.61 43.58 9.61
C ILE A 180 -9.56 44.74 10.62
N SER A 181 -10.23 45.86 10.34
CA SER A 181 -10.35 46.98 11.30
C SER A 181 -11.02 46.55 12.61
N LEU A 182 -12.05 45.70 12.55
CA LEU A 182 -12.73 45.19 13.75
C LEU A 182 -11.78 44.31 14.61
N MET A 183 -11.00 43.43 13.98
CA MET A 183 -10.00 42.62 14.69
C MET A 183 -8.88 43.46 15.32
N LEU A 184 -8.38 44.46 14.61
CA LEU A 184 -7.37 45.40 15.14
C LEU A 184 -7.92 46.21 16.33
N ALA A 185 -9.18 46.66 16.27
CA ALA A 185 -9.84 47.34 17.37
C ALA A 185 -10.01 46.43 18.61
N VAL A 186 -10.38 45.16 18.42
CA VAL A 186 -10.46 44.16 19.49
C VAL A 186 -9.09 43.92 20.13
N LEU A 187 -8.03 43.77 19.33
CA LEU A 187 -6.66 43.61 19.83
C LEU A 187 -6.19 44.83 20.64
N LEU A 188 -6.49 46.06 20.17
CA LEU A 188 -6.24 47.29 20.92
C LEU A 188 -6.99 47.33 22.26
N LEU A 189 -8.27 46.94 22.30
CA LEU A 189 -9.06 46.87 23.52
C LEU A 189 -8.52 45.83 24.52
N VAL A 190 -8.03 44.68 24.04
CA VAL A 190 -7.34 43.67 24.87
C VAL A 190 -6.02 44.23 25.42
N PHE A 191 -5.25 44.96 24.61
CA PHE A 191 -3.98 45.58 25.04
C PHE A 191 -4.22 46.70 26.08
N ILE A 192 -5.27 47.51 25.90
CA ILE A 192 -5.70 48.53 26.85
C ILE A 192 -6.21 47.89 28.17
N LYS A 193 -6.94 46.77 28.11
CA LYS A 193 -7.29 45.99 29.32
C LYS A 193 -6.05 45.50 30.06
N LYS A 194 -5.05 44.93 29.35
CA LYS A 194 -3.77 44.53 29.98
C LYS A 194 -3.02 45.71 30.62
N ARG A 195 -2.94 46.87 29.96
CA ARG A 195 -2.33 48.09 30.54
C ARG A 195 -3.10 48.64 31.75
N LYS A 196 -4.44 48.56 31.76
CA LYS A 196 -5.28 48.96 32.92
C LYS A 196 -5.19 47.99 34.11
N ALA A 197 -4.81 46.73 33.90
CA ALA A 197 -4.46 45.82 34.98
C ALA A 197 -3.09 46.19 35.60
N ALA A 198 -2.06 46.39 34.76
CA ALA A 198 -0.71 46.73 35.21
C ALA A 198 -0.60 48.06 35.99
N THR A 199 -1.53 48.99 35.77
CA THR A 199 -1.55 50.31 36.44
C THR A 199 -2.31 50.36 37.75
N LYS A 200 -3.02 49.29 38.16
CA LYS A 200 -3.66 49.20 39.49
C LYS A 200 -2.72 48.69 40.60
N GLY A 201 -1.55 48.16 40.27
CA GLY A 201 -0.61 47.56 41.22
C GLY A 201 0.36 48.51 41.94
N LYS A 202 0.16 49.84 41.88
CA LYS A 202 1.05 50.83 42.52
C LYS A 202 0.29 51.97 43.20
N LYS A 203 -0.22 51.73 44.41
CA LYS A 203 -0.54 52.75 45.44
C LYS A 203 -0.72 52.08 46.80
N GLY A 204 -0.04 52.60 47.82
CA GLY A 204 0.16 51.90 49.11
C GLY A 204 1.36 50.96 49.04
N LEU A 205 2.33 51.00 49.97
CA LEU A 205 2.58 51.99 51.03
C LEU A 205 4.10 52.21 51.15
N LYS A 206 4.51 53.33 51.73
CA LYS A 206 5.92 53.56 52.11
C LYS A 206 6.19 52.91 53.48
N ASP A 207 7.45 52.59 53.77
CA ASP A 207 8.32 53.31 54.72
C ASP A 207 9.53 52.44 55.11
N LEU A 208 10.68 53.08 55.37
CA LEU A 208 11.83 52.66 56.21
C LEU A 208 12.48 51.25 56.05
N GLU A 209 13.76 51.00 56.31
CA GLU A 209 15.02 51.76 56.21
C GLU A 209 16.17 50.77 56.54
N ASN A 210 17.33 50.89 55.89
CA ASN A 210 18.66 50.40 56.34
C ASN A 210 18.86 48.89 56.68
N GLY A 211 20.12 48.43 56.61
CA GLY A 211 20.50 47.07 57.04
C GLY A 211 21.68 46.47 56.25
N GLU A 212 22.88 46.50 56.84
CA GLU A 212 24.08 45.88 56.28
C GLU A 212 24.19 44.39 56.68
N SER A 213 24.82 43.55 55.85
CA SER A 213 26.05 42.82 56.24
C SER A 213 26.50 41.80 55.18
N ASN A 214 27.80 41.54 55.20
CA ASN A 214 28.58 40.52 54.47
C ASN A 214 29.36 39.73 55.58
N PRO A 215 30.37 38.87 55.33
CA PRO A 215 30.74 38.04 54.19
C PRO A 215 31.06 36.56 54.61
N LEU A 216 32.04 35.92 53.93
CA LEU A 216 32.91 34.77 54.28
C LEU A 216 32.57 33.40 53.61
N GLN A 217 33.40 32.88 52.68
CA GLN A 217 34.61 32.00 52.83
C GLN A 217 34.25 30.51 52.59
N GLU A 218 35.09 29.51 52.30
CA GLU A 218 36.44 29.23 51.70
C GLU A 218 36.52 27.67 51.54
N LEU A 219 37.44 26.93 50.89
CA LEU A 219 38.70 27.06 50.09
C LEU A 219 38.67 25.85 49.09
N ASN A 220 39.62 25.42 48.24
CA ASN A 220 40.99 25.79 47.83
C ASN A 220 41.24 25.31 46.36
N SER A 221 42.45 25.49 45.84
CA SER A 221 42.99 24.88 44.60
C SER A 221 44.23 23.97 44.87
N GLU A 222 45.09 23.76 43.85
CA GLU A 222 46.43 23.11 43.84
C GLU A 222 46.49 21.59 43.54
N GLN A 223 47.53 21.03 42.89
CA GLN A 223 48.62 21.52 41.99
C GLN A 223 49.30 20.30 41.29
N SER A 224 49.98 20.48 40.13
CA SER A 224 51.28 19.82 39.76
C SER A 224 51.69 20.09 38.29
N GLU A 225 53.00 20.28 38.07
CA GLU A 225 53.67 20.45 36.76
C GLU A 225 54.69 19.31 36.51
N MET A 226 55.18 19.12 35.26
CA MET A 226 56.55 18.62 34.99
C MET A 226 56.99 18.71 33.49
N SER A 227 58.11 19.41 33.19
CA SER A 227 59.12 19.16 32.12
C SER A 227 58.72 19.06 30.61
N THR A 228 59.51 19.42 29.58
CA THR A 228 60.84 20.10 29.39
C THR A 228 61.05 20.52 27.91
N GLU A 229 61.91 21.51 27.65
CA GLU A 229 62.47 21.94 26.33
C GLU A 229 63.79 21.19 26.00
N PRO A 230 64.61 21.48 24.92
CA PRO A 230 64.59 22.50 23.84
C PRO A 230 64.70 21.87 22.40
N SER A 231 65.11 22.49 21.27
CA SER A 231 65.85 23.73 20.92
C SER A 231 65.68 24.14 19.42
N GLU A 232 65.92 25.43 19.09
CA GLU A 232 66.68 26.00 17.93
C GLU A 232 66.56 25.37 16.51
N GLU A 233 66.50 26.04 15.34
CA GLU A 233 66.42 27.45 14.87
C GLU A 233 66.15 27.42 13.32
N ARG A 234 66.13 28.43 12.42
CA ARG A 234 66.32 29.92 12.36
C ARG A 234 65.50 30.47 11.15
N ASN A 235 65.30 31.80 11.12
CA ASN A 235 64.80 32.71 10.07
C ASN A 235 64.70 32.25 8.59
N ASP A 236 63.62 32.67 7.91
CA ASP A 236 63.73 33.72 6.86
C ASP A 236 62.42 34.54 6.72
N VAL A 237 62.42 35.65 5.95
CA VAL A 237 61.53 36.81 6.20
C VAL A 237 60.72 37.35 5.00
N VAL A 238 59.49 37.83 5.29
CA VAL A 238 58.54 38.67 4.49
C VAL A 238 57.53 38.00 3.53
N LEU A 239 56.30 38.55 3.55
CA LEU A 239 55.06 38.14 2.88
C LEU A 239 54.83 38.84 1.52
N PRO A 240 53.92 38.31 0.68
CA PRO A 240 52.60 38.96 0.53
C PRO A 240 51.41 38.01 0.80
N PRO A 241 50.14 38.48 0.86
CA PRO A 241 49.17 37.91 1.81
C PRO A 241 48.22 36.82 1.30
N GLN A 242 48.06 35.80 2.15
CA GLN A 242 46.84 35.09 2.57
C GLN A 242 45.72 34.82 1.53
N HIS A 243 45.48 33.53 1.27
CA HIS A 243 44.20 33.04 0.76
C HIS A 243 43.05 33.40 1.72
N ILE A 244 42.00 34.03 1.20
CA ILE A 244 40.68 34.06 1.85
C ILE A 244 39.93 32.80 1.42
N SER A 245 39.83 31.81 2.32
CA SER A 245 38.90 30.70 2.19
C SER A 245 37.46 31.18 2.36
N GLN A 246 36.61 30.97 1.35
CA GLN A 246 35.17 31.22 1.49
C GLN A 246 34.51 30.14 2.36
N PRO A 247 33.46 30.49 3.12
CA PRO A 247 33.05 29.71 4.30
C PRO A 247 32.30 28.42 3.95
N GLN A 248 32.62 27.35 4.68
CA GLN A 248 31.69 26.24 4.86
C GLN A 248 30.59 26.68 5.82
N ASN A 249 29.35 26.82 5.33
CA ASN A 249 28.14 26.77 6.15
C ASN A 249 26.90 26.62 5.25
N SER A 250 26.49 25.36 5.02
CA SER A 250 25.19 25.05 4.40
C SER A 250 24.56 23.77 4.96
N ASP A 251 24.88 23.41 6.20
CA ASP A 251 24.11 22.45 6.99
C ASP A 251 22.77 23.09 7.38
N GLN A 252 21.84 23.11 6.43
CA GLN A 252 20.45 23.42 6.71
C GLN A 252 19.91 22.41 7.70
N LEU A 253 19.28 22.93 8.77
CA LEU A 253 18.85 22.20 9.94
C LEU A 253 17.76 21.16 9.61
N ARG A 254 18.16 19.98 9.13
CA ARG A 254 17.24 18.85 8.87
C ARG A 254 16.53 18.49 10.15
N THR A 255 15.22 18.66 10.18
CA THR A 255 14.43 18.28 11.34
C THR A 255 14.29 16.76 11.34
N SER A 256 14.90 16.10 12.33
CA SER A 256 14.76 14.65 12.50
C SER A 256 13.28 14.32 12.71
N ILE A 257 12.69 13.55 11.79
CA ILE A 257 11.28 13.20 11.85
C ILE A 257 11.13 12.06 12.87
N VAL A 258 10.26 12.25 13.87
CA VAL A 258 9.95 11.22 14.86
C VAL A 258 9.41 9.97 14.14
N ALA A 259 10.07 8.84 14.35
CA ALA A 259 9.63 7.52 13.92
C ALA A 259 8.76 6.85 15.00
N ASP A 260 7.95 5.87 14.59
CA ASP A 260 7.25 4.97 15.50
C ASP A 260 8.15 3.82 15.99
N ASN A 261 7.56 2.87 16.73
CA ASN A 261 8.23 1.67 17.26
C ASN A 261 8.64 0.64 16.17
N LEU A 262 8.49 0.96 14.87
CA LEU A 262 8.93 0.16 13.72
C LEU A 262 9.96 0.91 12.85
N GLY A 263 10.43 2.09 13.29
CA GLY A 263 11.25 2.98 12.47
C GLY A 263 10.47 3.70 11.36
N MET A 264 9.14 3.66 11.37
CA MET A 264 8.30 4.30 10.36
C MET A 264 8.03 5.75 10.73
N ASN A 265 8.51 6.68 9.90
CA ASN A 265 8.20 8.10 10.02
C ASN A 265 6.99 8.49 9.14
N PRO A 266 6.38 9.67 9.37
CA PRO A 266 5.33 10.24 8.51
C PRO A 266 5.58 10.22 6.99
N ALA A 267 6.83 10.34 6.52
CA ALA A 267 7.14 10.24 5.08
C ALA A 267 7.03 8.79 4.56
N HIS A 268 7.42 7.79 5.35
CA HIS A 268 7.23 6.38 5.02
C HIS A 268 5.75 6.03 4.84
N TYR A 269 4.87 6.51 5.74
CA TYR A 269 3.43 6.34 5.60
C TYR A 269 2.85 7.12 4.42
N ALA A 270 3.25 8.39 4.22
CA ALA A 270 2.79 9.21 3.10
C ALA A 270 3.17 8.59 1.74
N ALA A 271 4.37 8.01 1.62
CA ALA A 271 4.82 7.32 0.42
C ALA A 271 4.02 6.04 0.15
N ASN A 272 3.81 5.18 1.17
CA ASN A 272 2.99 3.98 1.04
C ASN A 272 1.51 4.29 0.73
N ALA A 273 0.99 5.43 1.23
CA ALA A 273 -0.36 5.92 0.93
C ALA A 273 -0.45 6.76 -0.37
N GLY A 274 0.66 6.89 -1.11
CA GLY A 274 0.75 7.63 -2.37
C GLY A 274 0.57 9.15 -2.29
N GLN A 275 0.65 9.73 -1.10
CA GLN A 275 0.38 11.13 -0.81
C GLN A 275 1.58 12.03 -1.15
N TYR A 276 1.94 12.12 -2.45
CA TYR A 276 3.11 12.92 -2.88
C TYR A 276 3.01 14.40 -2.46
N HIS A 277 1.80 14.95 -2.34
CA HIS A 277 1.56 16.30 -1.80
C HIS A 277 2.11 16.47 -0.38
N ILE A 278 1.97 15.44 0.48
CA ILE A 278 2.49 15.45 1.85
C ILE A 278 4.02 15.36 1.83
N LEU A 279 4.59 14.53 0.95
CA LEU A 279 6.05 14.47 0.77
C LEU A 279 6.63 15.79 0.24
N ASN A 280 5.91 16.49 -0.65
CA ASN A 280 6.31 17.81 -1.13
C ASN A 280 6.28 18.85 -0.01
N LEU A 281 5.21 18.89 0.79
CA LEU A 281 5.13 19.76 1.98
C LEU A 281 6.25 19.45 2.99
N MET A 282 6.58 18.17 3.21
CA MET A 282 7.71 17.76 4.06
C MET A 282 9.06 18.25 3.51
N LEU A 283 9.27 18.17 2.20
CA LEU A 283 10.47 18.69 1.53
C LEU A 283 10.58 20.21 1.65
N GLU A 284 9.46 20.94 1.49
CA GLU A 284 9.36 22.39 1.70
C GLU A 284 9.62 22.82 3.15
N GLN A 285 9.34 21.95 4.13
CA GLN A 285 9.64 22.14 5.55
C GLN A 285 10.98 21.51 6.00
N CYS A 286 11.92 21.26 5.08
CA CYS A 286 13.26 20.73 5.36
C CYS A 286 13.29 19.39 6.14
N CYS A 287 12.22 18.60 6.07
CA CYS A 287 12.14 17.28 6.71
C CYS A 287 12.96 16.24 5.92
N ASP A 288 13.54 15.25 6.61
CA ASP A 288 14.40 14.26 5.95
C ASP A 288 13.60 13.15 5.23
N LEU A 289 13.65 13.15 3.90
CA LEU A 289 13.03 12.13 3.04
C LEU A 289 13.99 10.99 2.63
N PHE A 290 15.23 10.97 3.15
CA PHE A 290 16.25 9.95 2.86
C PHE A 290 16.30 8.82 3.89
N ALA A 291 15.49 8.88 4.94
CA ALA A 291 15.38 7.84 5.94
C ALA A 291 14.93 6.49 5.33
N GLU A 292 15.24 5.42 6.06
CA GLU A 292 14.85 4.04 5.80
C GLU A 292 14.15 3.52 7.07
N ASP A 293 13.22 2.57 6.96
CA ASP A 293 12.63 1.94 8.14
C ASP A 293 13.62 0.99 8.84
N GLU A 294 13.49 0.83 10.16
CA GLU A 294 14.43 0.02 10.96
C GLU A 294 14.30 -1.49 10.72
N LYS A 295 13.18 -1.96 10.18
CA LYS A 295 12.86 -3.39 10.06
C LYS A 295 13.31 -3.97 8.72
N ASN A 296 13.18 -3.23 7.63
CA ASN A 296 13.52 -3.71 6.28
C ASN A 296 14.61 -2.87 5.57
N ASN A 297 14.98 -1.69 6.09
CA ASN A 297 15.74 -0.65 5.38
C ASN A 297 15.04 -0.16 4.09
N GLU A 298 13.71 0.03 4.12
CA GLU A 298 12.90 0.49 3.00
C GLU A 298 12.68 2.01 3.08
N ASN A 299 13.30 2.74 2.14
CA ASN A 299 13.03 4.16 1.92
C ASN A 299 11.66 4.41 1.26
N ILE A 300 11.29 5.70 1.13
CA ILE A 300 10.03 6.14 0.51
C ILE A 300 9.75 5.56 -0.89
N VAL A 301 10.76 5.22 -1.71
CA VAL A 301 10.52 4.63 -3.04
C VAL A 301 10.09 3.18 -2.92
N HIS A 302 10.74 2.39 -2.07
CA HIS A 302 10.36 0.99 -1.85
C HIS A 302 8.90 0.91 -1.36
N LEU A 303 8.52 1.80 -0.45
CA LEU A 303 7.17 1.89 0.11
C LEU A 303 6.14 2.39 -0.92
N ALA A 304 6.45 3.39 -1.75
CA ALA A 304 5.62 3.77 -2.88
C ALA A 304 5.44 2.63 -3.90
N CYS A 305 6.48 1.84 -4.11
CA CYS A 305 6.45 0.62 -4.92
C CYS A 305 5.70 -0.55 -4.26
N MET A 306 5.35 -0.45 -2.97
CA MET A 306 4.46 -1.40 -2.30
C MET A 306 3.01 -0.94 -2.38
N GLY A 307 2.75 0.33 -2.01
CA GLY A 307 1.44 0.95 -2.07
C GLY A 307 0.86 1.18 -3.47
N GLY A 308 1.70 1.21 -4.51
CA GLY A 308 1.28 1.40 -5.90
C GLY A 308 1.19 2.86 -6.34
N SER A 309 2.03 3.74 -5.78
CA SER A 309 2.06 5.16 -6.17
C SER A 309 3.17 5.48 -7.16
N LEU A 310 2.82 5.43 -8.45
CA LEU A 310 3.66 5.95 -9.54
C LEU A 310 3.99 7.44 -9.34
N GLU A 311 3.07 8.22 -8.80
CA GLU A 311 3.26 9.67 -8.63
C GLU A 311 4.30 10.02 -7.55
N VAL A 312 4.45 9.20 -6.50
CA VAL A 312 5.60 9.34 -5.57
C VAL A 312 6.92 8.98 -6.28
N CYS A 313 6.94 7.97 -7.15
CA CYS A 313 8.12 7.65 -7.95
C CYS A 313 8.47 8.78 -8.95
N ARG A 314 7.48 9.44 -9.55
CA ARG A 314 7.68 10.64 -10.38
C ARG A 314 8.20 11.83 -9.58
N PHE A 315 7.62 12.10 -8.41
CA PHE A 315 8.07 13.15 -7.50
C PHE A 315 9.53 12.96 -7.08
N VAL A 316 9.94 11.73 -6.73
CA VAL A 316 11.33 11.41 -6.42
C VAL A 316 12.23 11.59 -7.63
N LYS A 317 11.81 11.17 -8.84
CA LYS A 317 12.61 11.36 -10.07
C LYS A 317 12.79 12.83 -10.45
N ALA A 318 11.77 13.67 -10.25
CA ALA A 318 11.84 15.10 -10.56
C ALA A 318 12.82 15.86 -9.65
N ASN A 319 13.05 15.35 -8.44
CA ASN A 319 13.92 15.95 -7.45
C ASN A 319 15.33 15.33 -7.52
N LYS A 320 16.28 16.00 -8.18
CA LYS A 320 17.69 15.56 -8.33
C LYS A 320 18.35 15.05 -7.04
N ASN A 321 18.02 15.65 -5.90
CA ASN A 321 18.54 15.23 -4.60
C ASN A 321 18.00 13.85 -4.18
N LEU A 322 16.71 13.58 -4.43
CA LEU A 322 16.01 12.35 -4.06
C LEU A 322 16.19 11.22 -5.09
N GLU A 323 16.50 11.55 -6.36
CA GLU A 323 16.61 10.62 -7.49
C GLU A 323 17.39 9.32 -7.17
N LYS A 324 18.49 9.42 -6.40
CA LYS A 324 19.30 8.27 -5.96
C LYS A 324 18.50 7.18 -5.22
N LEU A 325 17.39 7.53 -4.57
CA LEU A 325 16.52 6.59 -3.85
C LEU A 325 15.84 5.58 -4.79
N LEU A 326 15.68 5.90 -6.08
CA LEU A 326 15.13 4.97 -7.09
C LEU A 326 16.00 3.72 -7.28
N HIS A 327 17.32 3.90 -7.20
CA HIS A 327 18.35 2.89 -7.45
C HIS A 327 18.88 2.22 -6.17
N ALA A 328 18.40 2.67 -5.00
CA ALA A 328 18.73 2.10 -3.70
C ALA A 328 18.23 0.65 -3.57
N LYS A 329 18.71 -0.04 -2.53
CA LYS A 329 18.32 -1.41 -2.21
C LYS A 329 18.06 -1.51 -0.71
N ASN A 330 16.97 -2.18 -0.32
CA ASN A 330 16.66 -2.44 1.08
C ASN A 330 17.63 -3.47 1.71
N GLY A 331 17.47 -3.77 3.00
CA GLY A 331 18.36 -4.65 3.76
C GLY A 331 18.37 -6.11 3.26
N GLY A 332 17.28 -6.53 2.60
CA GLY A 332 17.18 -7.80 1.87
C GLY A 332 17.89 -7.79 0.51
N GLY A 333 18.49 -6.67 0.10
CA GLY A 333 19.09 -6.45 -1.22
C GLY A 333 18.08 -6.31 -2.36
N TRP A 334 16.79 -6.09 -2.05
CA TRP A 334 15.76 -5.85 -3.06
C TRP A 334 15.80 -4.39 -3.50
N ASN A 335 15.55 -4.11 -4.77
CA ASN A 335 15.36 -2.75 -5.27
C ASN A 335 13.89 -2.42 -5.54
N SER A 336 13.63 -1.15 -5.85
CA SER A 336 12.33 -0.60 -6.23
C SER A 336 11.55 -1.46 -7.24
N ILE A 337 12.22 -1.98 -8.28
CA ILE A 337 11.60 -2.86 -9.29
C ILE A 337 11.07 -4.15 -8.67
N GLN A 338 11.82 -4.78 -7.76
CA GLN A 338 11.39 -6.02 -7.12
C GLN A 338 10.22 -5.81 -6.16
N CYS A 339 10.16 -4.66 -5.46
CA CYS A 339 9.02 -4.29 -4.62
C CYS A 339 7.76 -4.03 -5.46
N ALA A 340 7.86 -3.25 -6.55
CA ALA A 340 6.76 -3.02 -7.48
C ALA A 340 6.28 -4.33 -8.14
N THR A 341 7.24 -5.19 -8.53
CA THR A 341 6.98 -6.52 -9.10
C THR A 341 6.18 -7.39 -8.14
N LYS A 342 6.64 -7.57 -6.90
CA LYS A 342 5.95 -8.42 -5.89
C LYS A 342 4.49 -8.04 -5.68
N ASN A 343 4.18 -6.74 -5.66
CA ASN A 343 2.83 -6.25 -5.42
C ASN A 343 1.97 -6.26 -6.71
N GLY A 344 2.57 -6.04 -7.88
CA GLY A 344 1.92 -6.17 -9.19
C GLY A 344 1.78 -4.87 -10.00
N HIS A 345 2.48 -3.81 -9.59
CA HIS A 345 2.37 -2.47 -10.16
C HIS A 345 3.21 -2.33 -11.43
N LEU A 346 2.66 -2.81 -12.55
CA LEU A 346 3.33 -2.89 -13.86
C LEU A 346 3.74 -1.51 -14.41
N ASP A 347 2.95 -0.48 -14.16
CA ASP A 347 3.22 0.91 -14.52
C ASP A 347 4.46 1.46 -13.79
N ILE A 348 4.61 1.13 -12.50
CA ILE A 348 5.82 1.45 -11.72
C ILE A 348 7.02 0.64 -12.23
N VAL A 349 6.86 -0.65 -12.53
CA VAL A 349 7.95 -1.46 -13.11
C VAL A 349 8.41 -0.91 -14.47
N LYS A 350 7.48 -0.44 -15.32
CA LYS A 350 7.81 0.26 -16.57
C LYS A 350 8.62 1.53 -16.30
N PHE A 351 8.08 2.43 -15.47
CA PHE A 351 8.71 3.71 -15.13
C PHE A 351 10.11 3.55 -14.55
N LEU A 352 10.31 2.63 -13.61
CA LEU A 352 11.62 2.40 -12.98
C LEU A 352 12.65 1.84 -13.98
N LEU A 353 12.24 0.93 -14.86
CA LEU A 353 13.11 0.36 -15.90
C LEU A 353 13.47 1.41 -16.97
N GLU A 354 12.51 2.24 -17.37
CA GLU A 354 12.72 3.40 -18.25
C GLU A 354 13.64 4.46 -17.63
N ASN A 355 13.69 4.54 -16.30
CA ASN A 355 14.61 5.38 -15.53
C ASN A 355 15.92 4.69 -15.13
N GLY A 356 16.23 3.51 -15.68
CA GLY A 356 17.53 2.85 -15.51
C GLY A 356 17.76 2.18 -14.15
N VAL A 357 16.69 1.85 -13.40
CA VAL A 357 16.81 0.99 -12.21
C VAL A 357 17.14 -0.44 -12.65
N ASP A 358 18.11 -1.07 -11.97
CA ASP A 358 18.68 -2.35 -12.43
C ASP A 358 17.68 -3.51 -12.37
N VAL A 359 17.20 -3.91 -13.55
CA VAL A 359 16.32 -5.08 -13.76
C VAL A 359 17.02 -6.42 -13.43
N LYS A 360 18.37 -6.46 -13.45
CA LYS A 360 19.16 -7.66 -13.17
C LYS A 360 19.48 -7.85 -11.69
N ASN A 361 19.10 -6.89 -10.82
CA ASN A 361 19.45 -6.90 -9.41
C ASN A 361 19.06 -8.21 -8.72
N LYS A 362 20.01 -8.79 -7.97
CA LYS A 362 19.81 -10.05 -7.23
C LYS A 362 19.69 -9.78 -5.72
N SER A 363 18.62 -10.32 -5.12
CA SER A 363 18.38 -10.21 -3.67
C SER A 363 19.48 -10.87 -2.83
N LYS A 364 19.82 -10.28 -1.68
CA LYS A 364 20.93 -10.71 -0.81
C LYS A 364 20.79 -12.13 -0.27
N LYS A 365 19.57 -12.58 0.04
CA LYS A 365 19.34 -13.86 0.74
C LYS A 365 19.51 -15.10 -0.14
N ILE A 366 19.03 -15.05 -1.39
CA ILE A 366 18.97 -16.22 -2.30
C ILE A 366 19.20 -15.87 -3.77
N GLY A 367 19.66 -14.66 -4.11
CA GLY A 367 20.02 -14.31 -5.48
C GLY A 367 18.86 -14.10 -6.48
N LYS A 368 17.59 -14.12 -6.04
CA LYS A 368 16.43 -13.84 -6.92
C LYS A 368 16.55 -12.49 -7.63
N ASN A 369 16.35 -12.48 -8.95
CA ASN A 369 16.11 -11.27 -9.75
C ASN A 369 14.60 -10.95 -9.89
N CYS A 370 14.24 -9.88 -10.59
CA CYS A 370 12.83 -9.48 -10.75
C CYS A 370 11.94 -10.51 -11.47
N LEU A 371 12.46 -11.28 -12.45
CA LEU A 371 11.67 -12.31 -13.13
C LEU A 371 11.33 -13.47 -12.19
N HIS A 372 12.25 -13.85 -11.29
CA HIS A 372 11.98 -14.84 -10.25
C HIS A 372 10.86 -14.36 -9.32
N THR A 373 10.89 -13.08 -8.91
CA THR A 373 9.82 -12.46 -8.11
C THR A 373 8.48 -12.43 -8.86
N ALA A 374 8.47 -12.05 -10.14
CA ALA A 374 7.24 -11.99 -10.95
C ALA A 374 6.60 -13.38 -11.11
N CYS A 375 7.42 -14.41 -11.32
CA CYS A 375 7.00 -15.80 -11.43
C CYS A 375 6.55 -16.40 -10.08
N GLU A 376 7.12 -15.98 -8.95
CA GLU A 376 6.68 -16.41 -7.61
C GLU A 376 5.28 -15.86 -7.26
N PHE A 377 5.07 -14.57 -7.49
CA PHE A 377 3.86 -13.85 -7.07
C PHE A 377 2.75 -13.77 -8.13
N GLY A 378 2.78 -14.60 -9.18
CA GLY A 378 1.69 -14.73 -10.15
C GLY A 378 1.49 -13.52 -11.08
N LYS A 379 2.55 -12.75 -11.35
CA LYS A 379 2.44 -11.44 -12.01
C LYS A 379 2.64 -11.53 -13.53
N TYR A 380 1.76 -12.27 -14.22
CA TYR A 380 1.87 -12.58 -15.66
C TYR A 380 2.27 -11.38 -16.53
N LYS A 381 1.57 -10.25 -16.41
CA LYS A 381 1.82 -9.06 -17.24
C LYS A 381 3.17 -8.37 -16.92
N ILE A 382 3.74 -8.62 -15.75
CA ILE A 382 5.10 -8.18 -15.39
C ILE A 382 6.13 -9.18 -15.91
N CYS A 383 5.86 -10.49 -15.88
CA CYS A 383 6.70 -11.49 -16.57
C CYS A 383 6.82 -11.19 -18.08
N GLU A 384 5.68 -10.95 -18.75
CA GLU A 384 5.60 -10.60 -20.17
C GLU A 384 6.44 -9.34 -20.49
N TYR A 385 6.30 -8.29 -19.66
CA TYR A 385 7.08 -7.06 -19.83
C TYR A 385 8.58 -7.27 -19.58
N ILE A 386 8.98 -7.92 -18.48
CA ILE A 386 10.38 -8.18 -18.15
C ILE A 386 11.05 -9.02 -19.24
N ILE A 387 10.39 -10.07 -19.73
CA ILE A 387 10.88 -10.92 -20.83
C ILE A 387 11.11 -10.08 -22.10
N SER A 388 10.20 -9.16 -22.42
CA SER A 388 10.33 -8.27 -23.59
C SER A 388 11.49 -7.26 -23.51
N LYS A 389 11.99 -6.96 -22.31
CA LYS A 389 13.05 -5.95 -22.07
C LYS A 389 14.40 -6.56 -21.67
N ALA A 390 14.40 -7.74 -21.05
CA ALA A 390 15.58 -8.42 -20.53
C ALA A 390 15.44 -9.95 -20.67
N PRO A 391 15.34 -10.48 -21.91
CA PRO A 391 15.04 -11.89 -22.16
C PRO A 391 16.04 -12.86 -21.51
N ASN A 392 17.31 -12.47 -21.39
CA ASN A 392 18.36 -13.27 -20.74
C ASN A 392 18.03 -13.66 -19.28
N LEU A 393 17.13 -12.93 -18.60
CA LEU A 393 16.68 -13.27 -17.25
C LEU A 393 15.91 -14.60 -17.17
N ILE A 394 15.49 -15.19 -18.31
CA ILE A 394 14.88 -16.53 -18.36
C ILE A 394 15.88 -17.66 -18.11
N THR A 395 17.17 -17.43 -18.41
CA THR A 395 18.29 -18.35 -18.17
C THR A 395 19.07 -18.06 -16.89
N ASP A 396 18.85 -16.90 -16.28
CA ASP A 396 19.38 -16.56 -14.97
C ASP A 396 18.90 -17.55 -13.90
N THR A 397 19.79 -17.91 -12.98
CA THR A 397 19.45 -18.69 -11.78
C THR A 397 19.65 -17.89 -10.50
N ASP A 398 18.94 -18.32 -9.46
CA ASP A 398 19.15 -17.92 -8.06
C ASP A 398 20.40 -18.62 -7.45
N SER A 399 20.61 -18.49 -6.14
CA SER A 399 21.78 -19.08 -5.43
C SER A 399 21.74 -20.60 -5.24
N ASN A 400 20.69 -21.27 -5.69
CA ASN A 400 20.48 -22.71 -5.59
C ASN A 400 20.37 -23.35 -6.99
N GLY A 401 20.72 -22.60 -8.04
CA GLY A 401 20.57 -23.01 -9.43
C GLY A 401 19.13 -22.93 -9.97
N GLN A 402 18.16 -22.44 -9.18
CA GLN A 402 16.78 -22.37 -9.62
C GLN A 402 16.56 -21.18 -10.56
N HIS A 403 16.19 -21.45 -11.82
CA HIS A 403 15.69 -20.43 -12.75
C HIS A 403 14.24 -20.03 -12.44
N ALA A 404 13.77 -18.90 -12.98
CA ALA A 404 12.43 -18.34 -12.72
C ALA A 404 11.25 -19.33 -12.89
N GLY A 405 11.33 -20.29 -13.82
CA GLY A 405 10.33 -21.36 -13.97
C GLY A 405 10.10 -22.23 -12.72
N HIS A 406 11.08 -22.41 -11.83
CA HIS A 406 10.89 -23.12 -10.56
C HIS A 406 9.96 -22.35 -9.60
N TYR A 407 9.97 -21.02 -9.68
CA TYR A 407 9.14 -20.17 -8.83
C TYR A 407 7.68 -20.08 -9.34
N ALA A 408 7.48 -20.15 -10.65
CA ALA A 408 6.15 -20.45 -11.21
C ALA A 408 5.70 -21.86 -10.81
N ALA A 409 6.60 -22.86 -10.88
CA ALA A 409 6.31 -24.25 -10.53
C ALA A 409 5.85 -24.44 -9.08
N LYS A 410 6.50 -23.72 -8.14
CA LYS A 410 6.20 -23.78 -6.71
C LYS A 410 4.80 -23.26 -6.36
N ASN A 411 4.29 -22.29 -7.11
CA ASN A 411 3.08 -21.53 -6.76
C ASN A 411 1.92 -21.74 -7.77
N GLY A 412 2.02 -22.73 -8.67
CA GLY A 412 0.90 -23.16 -9.53
C GLY A 412 0.59 -22.27 -10.74
N HIS A 413 1.40 -21.24 -11.02
CA HIS A 413 1.18 -20.25 -12.09
C HIS A 413 1.39 -20.84 -13.50
N THR A 414 0.38 -21.59 -13.93
CA THR A 414 0.37 -22.47 -15.12
C THR A 414 0.31 -21.70 -16.44
N ASP A 415 -0.16 -20.46 -16.38
CA ASP A 415 -0.15 -19.43 -17.42
C ASP A 415 1.25 -18.82 -17.60
N ILE A 416 1.92 -18.45 -16.51
CA ILE A 416 3.30 -17.95 -16.52
C ILE A 416 4.25 -19.05 -17.00
N LEU A 417 4.04 -20.30 -16.57
CA LEU A 417 4.80 -21.43 -17.10
C LEU A 417 4.61 -21.59 -18.61
N GLN A 418 3.40 -21.35 -19.16
CA GLN A 418 3.20 -21.35 -20.61
C GLN A 418 3.98 -20.23 -21.30
N LEU A 419 3.95 -19.01 -20.75
CA LEU A 419 4.70 -17.87 -21.27
C LEU A 419 6.20 -18.17 -21.31
N LEU A 420 6.76 -18.78 -20.26
CA LEU A 420 8.16 -19.19 -20.21
C LEU A 420 8.48 -20.32 -21.22
N ILE A 421 7.61 -21.33 -21.36
CA ILE A 421 7.76 -22.41 -22.35
C ILE A 421 7.76 -21.84 -23.78
N ASN A 422 6.84 -20.92 -24.08
CA ASN A 422 6.72 -20.26 -25.38
C ASN A 422 7.92 -19.35 -25.69
N THR A 423 8.53 -18.75 -24.66
CA THR A 423 9.69 -17.86 -24.79
C THR A 423 10.99 -18.66 -24.99
N ASN A 424 11.28 -19.62 -24.11
CA ASN A 424 12.47 -20.44 -24.17
C ASN A 424 12.27 -21.78 -23.44
N LYS A 425 11.64 -22.74 -24.14
CA LYS A 425 11.47 -24.13 -23.66
C LYS A 425 12.79 -24.78 -23.19
N ASN A 426 13.93 -24.44 -23.79
CA ASN A 426 15.21 -25.08 -23.47
C ASN A 426 15.81 -24.58 -22.15
N ALA A 427 15.63 -23.30 -21.81
CA ALA A 427 16.05 -22.77 -20.51
C ALA A 427 15.39 -23.51 -19.33
N LEU A 428 14.14 -23.96 -19.51
CA LEU A 428 13.35 -24.66 -18.49
C LEU A 428 13.73 -26.13 -18.26
N GLN A 429 14.67 -26.68 -19.05
CA GLN A 429 15.19 -28.04 -18.86
C GLN A 429 16.38 -28.08 -17.88
N LYS A 430 16.93 -26.92 -17.49
CA LYS A 430 18.04 -26.86 -16.53
C LYS A 430 17.52 -27.04 -15.10
N ALA A 431 17.80 -28.19 -14.49
CA ALA A 431 17.56 -28.41 -13.07
C ALA A 431 18.43 -27.48 -12.16
N SER A 432 18.00 -27.36 -10.90
CA SER A 432 18.73 -26.70 -9.82
C SER A 432 20.06 -27.41 -9.49
N ASP A 433 20.87 -26.84 -8.60
CA ASP A 433 22.17 -27.43 -8.22
C ASP A 433 21.99 -28.81 -7.55
N ASP A 434 20.97 -28.95 -6.68
CA ASP A 434 20.48 -30.20 -6.09
C ASP A 434 19.86 -31.20 -7.11
N LYS A 435 19.87 -30.87 -8.42
CA LYS A 435 19.18 -31.56 -9.53
C LYS A 435 17.65 -31.68 -9.35
N ILE A 436 17.03 -30.67 -8.74
CA ILE A 436 15.57 -30.52 -8.68
C ILE A 436 15.12 -29.81 -9.96
N ASN A 437 14.19 -30.38 -10.72
CA ASN A 437 13.61 -29.78 -11.92
C ASN A 437 12.23 -29.17 -11.61
N ILE A 438 11.60 -28.52 -12.60
CA ILE A 438 10.27 -27.92 -12.43
C ILE A 438 9.16 -28.95 -12.13
N LEU A 439 9.30 -30.20 -12.58
CA LEU A 439 8.34 -31.27 -12.30
C LEU A 439 8.35 -31.64 -10.81
N HIS A 440 9.55 -31.83 -10.25
CA HIS A 440 9.76 -32.12 -8.83
C HIS A 440 9.13 -31.03 -7.95
N VAL A 441 9.36 -29.75 -8.27
CA VAL A 441 8.76 -28.62 -7.51
C VAL A 441 7.23 -28.58 -7.64
N ALA A 442 6.67 -28.82 -8.82
CA ALA A 442 5.21 -28.86 -9.01
C ALA A 442 4.56 -30.04 -8.24
N CYS A 443 5.25 -31.19 -8.16
CA CYS A 443 4.82 -32.37 -7.40
C CYS A 443 4.88 -32.15 -5.88
N GLU A 444 5.95 -31.52 -5.38
CA GLU A 444 6.14 -31.20 -3.96
C GLU A 444 5.02 -30.28 -3.41
N ASN A 445 4.42 -29.47 -4.29
CA ASN A 445 3.40 -28.48 -3.97
C ASN A 445 2.01 -28.83 -4.59
N ALA A 446 1.81 -30.09 -4.99
CA ALA A 446 0.53 -30.67 -5.43
C ALA A 446 -0.20 -29.99 -6.60
N HIS A 447 0.50 -29.28 -7.49
CA HIS A 447 -0.12 -28.54 -8.61
C HIS A 447 -0.47 -29.46 -9.79
N TYR A 448 -1.61 -30.17 -9.72
CA TYR A 448 -2.00 -31.21 -10.69
C TYR A 448 -1.94 -30.75 -12.17
N ASP A 449 -2.67 -29.71 -12.56
CA ASP A 449 -2.73 -29.24 -13.96
C ASP A 449 -1.33 -28.86 -14.50
N MET A 450 -0.49 -28.33 -13.62
CA MET A 450 0.89 -27.98 -13.93
C MET A 450 1.77 -29.21 -14.09
N VAL A 451 1.60 -30.25 -13.26
CA VAL A 451 2.31 -31.53 -13.42
C VAL A 451 1.93 -32.21 -14.73
N VAL A 452 0.63 -32.30 -15.04
CA VAL A 452 0.13 -32.82 -16.33
C VAL A 452 0.78 -32.08 -17.51
N LYS A 453 0.85 -30.75 -17.41
CA LYS A 453 1.44 -29.88 -18.42
C LYS A 453 2.95 -30.07 -18.56
N ILE A 454 3.69 -30.18 -17.46
CA ILE A 454 5.14 -30.40 -17.46
C ILE A 454 5.46 -31.79 -18.02
N ALA A 455 4.77 -32.84 -17.59
CA ALA A 455 4.95 -34.20 -18.10
C ALA A 455 4.70 -34.28 -19.62
N LYS A 456 3.65 -33.62 -20.11
CA LYS A 456 3.34 -33.54 -21.55
C LYS A 456 4.39 -32.77 -22.36
N VAL A 457 4.99 -31.70 -21.82
CA VAL A 457 5.95 -30.85 -22.53
C VAL A 457 7.40 -31.35 -22.39
N PHE A 458 7.73 -32.02 -21.28
CA PHE A 458 9.06 -32.47 -20.89
C PHE A 458 9.02 -33.93 -20.35
N PRO A 459 8.62 -34.93 -21.15
CA PRO A 459 8.37 -36.29 -20.67
C PRO A 459 9.59 -37.01 -20.07
N LEU A 460 10.81 -36.52 -20.33
CA LEU A 460 12.02 -37.06 -19.70
C LEU A 460 12.14 -36.69 -18.21
N MET A 461 11.61 -35.54 -17.79
CA MET A 461 11.65 -35.09 -16.38
C MET A 461 10.96 -36.06 -15.41
N VAL A 462 10.00 -36.86 -15.91
CA VAL A 462 9.27 -37.88 -15.14
C VAL A 462 10.20 -38.98 -14.62
N LYS A 463 11.37 -39.15 -15.26
CA LYS A 463 12.36 -40.21 -14.97
C LYS A 463 13.65 -39.67 -14.35
N GLU A 464 13.75 -38.35 -14.17
CA GLU A 464 14.94 -37.71 -13.58
C GLU A 464 14.99 -37.91 -12.06
N ILE A 465 16.19 -37.87 -11.49
CA ILE A 465 16.43 -37.95 -10.05
C ILE A 465 17.37 -36.84 -9.56
N THR A 466 17.13 -36.38 -8.35
CA THR A 466 17.97 -35.38 -7.66
C THR A 466 19.34 -35.93 -7.26
N GLU A 467 20.24 -35.05 -6.83
CA GLU A 467 21.51 -35.40 -6.15
C GLU A 467 21.31 -36.42 -5.01
N LYS A 468 20.15 -36.38 -4.35
CA LYS A 468 19.76 -37.24 -3.21
C LYS A 468 19.07 -38.55 -3.63
N GLY A 469 18.89 -38.79 -4.94
CA GLY A 469 18.20 -39.95 -5.48
C GLY A 469 16.66 -39.89 -5.35
N TRP A 470 16.09 -38.69 -5.22
CA TRP A 470 14.64 -38.52 -5.20
C TRP A 470 14.12 -38.28 -6.60
N ASN A 471 13.11 -39.06 -7.00
CA ASN A 471 12.26 -38.80 -8.15
C ASN A 471 10.94 -38.13 -7.73
N ALA A 472 10.08 -37.81 -8.70
CA ALA A 472 8.77 -37.23 -8.45
C ALA A 472 7.92 -38.01 -7.42
N ALA A 473 7.99 -39.34 -7.37
CA ALA A 473 7.23 -40.16 -6.42
C ALA A 473 7.51 -39.78 -4.95
N LEU A 474 8.76 -39.49 -4.60
CA LEU A 474 9.10 -39.03 -3.24
C LEU A 474 8.64 -37.60 -2.98
N PHE A 475 8.71 -36.68 -3.96
CA PHE A 475 8.20 -35.32 -3.82
C PHE A 475 6.67 -35.27 -3.65
N ILE A 476 5.93 -36.11 -4.37
CA ILE A 476 4.47 -36.25 -4.20
C ILE A 476 4.12 -36.67 -2.77
N THR A 477 4.93 -37.53 -2.16
CA THR A 477 4.64 -38.15 -0.85
C THR A 477 5.36 -37.50 0.34
N ASP A 478 6.00 -36.34 0.16
CA ASP A 478 6.81 -35.71 1.21
C ASP A 478 6.01 -34.87 2.22
N LYS A 479 4.75 -34.55 1.92
CA LYS A 479 3.84 -33.76 2.77
C LYS A 479 2.44 -34.40 2.80
N ALA A 480 1.71 -34.17 3.88
CA ALA A 480 0.39 -34.75 4.15
C ALA A 480 -0.81 -33.89 3.68
N ASP A 481 -0.55 -32.75 3.02
CA ASP A 481 -1.58 -31.84 2.48
C ASP A 481 -2.07 -32.29 1.09
N ALA A 482 -3.27 -31.87 0.67
CA ALA A 482 -3.79 -32.09 -0.68
C ALA A 482 -3.69 -33.54 -1.20
N GLU A 483 -4.09 -34.52 -0.37
CA GLU A 483 -3.97 -35.95 -0.66
C GLU A 483 -4.69 -36.37 -1.95
N GLU A 484 -5.85 -35.77 -2.28
CA GLU A 484 -6.58 -36.06 -3.51
C GLU A 484 -5.75 -35.65 -4.74
N GLU A 485 -5.18 -34.44 -4.75
CA GLU A 485 -4.29 -33.93 -5.79
C GLU A 485 -3.01 -34.76 -5.89
N ARG A 486 -2.38 -35.08 -4.76
CA ARG A 486 -1.19 -35.95 -4.72
C ARG A 486 -1.49 -37.33 -5.30
N THR A 487 -2.66 -37.90 -5.02
CA THR A 487 -3.11 -39.18 -5.57
C THR A 487 -3.37 -39.10 -7.07
N LYS A 488 -4.02 -38.04 -7.57
CA LYS A 488 -4.20 -37.76 -9.00
C LYS A 488 -2.86 -37.61 -9.72
N ILE A 489 -1.92 -36.87 -9.14
CA ILE A 489 -0.56 -36.67 -9.68
C ILE A 489 0.20 -37.99 -9.77
N LEU A 490 0.21 -38.80 -8.70
CA LEU A 490 0.92 -40.06 -8.66
C LEU A 490 0.42 -41.03 -9.73
N LYS A 491 -0.90 -41.20 -9.83
CA LYS A 491 -1.54 -42.03 -10.86
C LYS A 491 -1.17 -41.54 -12.26
N HIS A 492 -1.35 -40.25 -12.53
CA HIS A 492 -1.01 -39.66 -13.84
C HIS A 492 0.46 -39.83 -14.23
N LEU A 493 1.41 -39.65 -13.31
CA LEU A 493 2.83 -39.81 -13.62
C LEU A 493 3.26 -41.28 -13.76
N ILE A 494 2.61 -42.22 -13.06
CA ILE A 494 2.78 -43.66 -13.29
C ILE A 494 2.42 -44.01 -14.74
N ASP A 495 1.28 -43.51 -15.25
CA ASP A 495 0.86 -43.70 -16.64
C ASP A 495 1.87 -43.11 -17.65
N HIS A 496 2.67 -42.13 -17.23
CA HIS A 496 3.74 -41.51 -18.02
C HIS A 496 5.14 -42.08 -17.72
N GLY A 497 5.23 -43.19 -17.00
CA GLY A 497 6.47 -43.96 -16.78
C GLY A 497 7.33 -43.50 -15.61
N LEU A 498 6.71 -42.97 -14.55
CA LEU A 498 7.36 -42.74 -13.25
C LEU A 498 7.67 -44.07 -12.54
N ASP A 499 8.92 -44.25 -12.12
CA ASP A 499 9.33 -45.42 -11.34
C ASP A 499 8.94 -45.32 -9.86
N VAL A 500 7.94 -46.09 -9.43
CA VAL A 500 7.55 -46.21 -8.01
C VAL A 500 8.51 -47.06 -7.18
N TYR A 501 9.41 -47.83 -7.81
CA TYR A 501 10.38 -48.69 -7.12
C TYR A 501 11.69 -47.96 -6.76
N ASN A 502 11.87 -46.72 -7.21
CA ASN A 502 13.04 -45.89 -6.91
C ASN A 502 13.29 -45.78 -5.39
N VAL A 503 14.53 -46.08 -5.00
CA VAL A 503 15.02 -45.96 -3.61
C VAL A 503 16.00 -44.79 -3.54
N SER A 504 15.78 -43.83 -2.66
CA SER A 504 16.71 -42.71 -2.48
C SER A 504 18.05 -43.16 -1.90
N LYS A 505 19.08 -42.31 -1.98
CA LYS A 505 20.38 -42.55 -1.32
C LYS A 505 20.28 -42.76 0.20
N SER A 506 19.16 -42.34 0.82
CA SER A 506 18.86 -42.52 2.25
C SER A 506 17.81 -43.62 2.52
N GLY A 507 17.60 -44.55 1.58
CA GLY A 507 16.70 -45.69 1.75
C GLY A 507 15.20 -45.38 1.81
N LYS A 508 14.75 -44.17 1.44
CA LYS A 508 13.32 -43.85 1.31
C LYS A 508 12.77 -44.52 0.04
N THR A 509 11.60 -45.14 0.16
CA THR A 509 10.73 -45.56 -0.96
C THR A 509 9.41 -44.81 -0.89
N VAL A 510 8.66 -44.72 -2.01
CA VAL A 510 7.38 -43.99 -2.05
C VAL A 510 6.35 -44.52 -1.04
N LEU A 511 6.24 -45.84 -0.87
CA LEU A 511 5.32 -46.45 0.09
C LEU A 511 5.70 -46.13 1.55
N VAL A 512 7.00 -46.07 1.87
CA VAL A 512 7.46 -45.69 3.21
C VAL A 512 7.26 -44.18 3.46
N ASN A 513 7.45 -43.33 2.45
CA ASN A 513 7.24 -41.89 2.59
C ASN A 513 5.74 -41.57 2.75
N ALA A 514 4.86 -42.22 1.97
CA ALA A 514 3.40 -42.14 2.11
C ALA A 514 2.92 -42.54 3.51
N ARG A 515 3.41 -43.70 4.02
CA ARG A 515 3.14 -44.16 5.40
C ARG A 515 3.56 -43.16 6.47
N ASN A 516 4.79 -42.66 6.39
CA ASN A 516 5.32 -41.69 7.36
C ASN A 516 4.49 -40.39 7.40
N ASN A 517 3.92 -39.98 6.26
CA ASN A 517 3.09 -38.79 6.12
C ASN A 517 1.57 -39.10 6.17
N ASN A 518 1.16 -40.31 6.54
CA ASN A 518 -0.25 -40.72 6.69
C ASN A 518 -1.10 -40.49 5.41
N LEU A 519 -0.49 -40.63 4.23
CA LEU A 519 -1.18 -40.58 2.92
C LEU A 519 -1.80 -41.96 2.62
N LYS A 520 -3.00 -42.19 3.15
CA LYS A 520 -3.74 -43.47 3.12
C LYS A 520 -4.21 -43.88 1.73
N ASP A 521 -4.71 -42.96 0.91
CA ASP A 521 -5.20 -43.25 -0.44
C ASP A 521 -4.02 -43.66 -1.34
N ILE A 522 -2.86 -43.05 -1.13
CA ILE A 522 -1.61 -43.40 -1.79
C ILE A 522 -1.06 -44.72 -1.26
N GLU A 523 -1.04 -44.95 0.06
CA GLU A 523 -0.62 -46.23 0.64
C GLU A 523 -1.48 -47.40 0.13
N GLN A 524 -2.81 -47.26 0.14
CA GLN A 524 -3.73 -48.28 -0.33
C GLN A 524 -3.49 -48.57 -1.81
N TYR A 525 -3.52 -47.53 -2.66
CA TYR A 525 -3.30 -47.67 -4.10
C TYR A 525 -1.96 -48.36 -4.43
N LEU A 526 -0.87 -47.95 -3.76
CA LEU A 526 0.45 -48.56 -3.93
C LEU A 526 0.51 -50.01 -3.42
N SER A 527 -0.16 -50.33 -2.33
CA SER A 527 -0.18 -51.69 -1.75
C SER A 527 -0.98 -52.66 -2.62
N GLU A 528 -2.09 -52.21 -3.20
CA GLU A 528 -2.93 -52.97 -4.12
C GLU A 528 -2.27 -53.20 -5.48
N HIS A 529 -1.73 -52.15 -6.10
CA HIS A 529 -1.28 -52.17 -7.50
C HIS A 529 0.21 -52.50 -7.64
N PHE A 530 1.02 -52.26 -6.60
CA PHE A 530 2.47 -52.48 -6.59
C PHE A 530 2.93 -53.28 -5.35
N PRO A 531 2.36 -54.46 -5.05
CA PRO A 531 2.57 -55.19 -3.78
C PRO A 531 4.04 -55.57 -3.50
N LYS A 532 4.91 -55.58 -4.53
CA LYS A 532 6.36 -55.74 -4.36
C LYS A 532 7.00 -54.63 -3.50
N LEU A 533 6.40 -53.43 -3.43
CA LEU A 533 6.84 -52.33 -2.56
C LEU A 533 6.75 -52.66 -1.06
N ILE A 534 5.90 -53.61 -0.67
CA ILE A 534 5.79 -54.10 0.71
C ILE A 534 7.07 -54.89 1.09
N GLY A 535 7.69 -55.57 0.13
CA GLY A 535 8.90 -56.38 0.30
C GLY A 535 10.22 -55.60 0.18
N THR A 536 10.22 -54.39 -0.40
CA THR A 536 11.40 -53.51 -0.42
C THR A 536 11.72 -53.01 1.00
N LYS A 537 12.62 -53.73 1.68
CA LYS A 537 13.21 -53.34 2.96
C LYS A 537 13.78 -51.92 2.87
N ARG A 538 13.71 -51.15 3.97
CA ARG A 538 14.62 -50.01 4.15
C ARG A 538 16.05 -50.49 3.92
N SER A 539 16.78 -49.87 3.00
CA SER A 539 18.24 -50.01 2.96
C SER A 539 18.82 -49.19 4.11
N ILE A 540 18.81 -49.78 5.31
CA ILE A 540 19.45 -49.19 6.50
C ILE A 540 20.95 -49.35 6.31
N SER A 541 21.57 -48.41 5.60
CA SER A 541 23.00 -48.17 5.66
C SER A 541 23.31 -47.39 6.94
N TYR A 542 24.24 -47.93 7.71
CA TYR A 542 24.82 -47.43 8.96
C TYR A 542 25.10 -45.92 8.97
#